data_AF-A0A7J2SZL1-F1
#
_entry.id   AF-A0A7J2SZL1-F1
#
_cell.length_a   1.000
_cell.length_b   1.000
_cell.length_c   1.000
_cell.angle_alpha   90.00
_cell.angle_beta   90.00
_cell.angle_gamma   90.00
#
_symmetry.space_group_name_H-M   'P 1'
#
loop_
_entity.id
_entity.type
_entity.pdbx_description
1 polymer ?
#
loop_
_entity_poly.entity_id
_entity_poly.type
_entity_poly.pdbx_seq_one_letter_code
_entity_poly.pdbx_strand_id
1 'polypeptide(L)'
;MQRLGPILGSIGADPREVHRIFIDEMMVDMGGTPAWIWAAFGPDLHAMLDFHVSWRGNSIDAYLFIRRLVRRYGRVPIYTDGAGWCADACRWAGVEHAVYDRPLRNLMERMVQYLKEGTEEFDDPFPVGGRGPRSRRTFERMHNWLSAFMFMHNFVFEDGGLGRPPLGWREEGMPPWLNGLRPIFSLG
;
A
#
# COMPACT_ATOMS: atom_id res chain seq x y z
N MET A 1 -10.57 20.12 -3.41
CA MET A 1 -10.16 19.15 -2.38
C MET A 1 -9.25 18.07 -3.02
N GLN A 2 -8.04 18.43 -3.49
CA GLN A 2 -7.26 17.58 -4.42
C GLN A 2 -5.79 17.34 -4.03
N ARG A 3 -5.36 17.69 -2.81
CA ARG A 3 -3.96 17.57 -2.37
C ARG A 3 -3.72 16.65 -1.18
N LEU A 4 -4.75 15.96 -0.68
CA LEU A 4 -4.64 15.15 0.54
C LEU A 4 -3.99 13.79 0.30
N GLY A 5 -4.31 13.10 -0.80
CA GLY A 5 -3.79 11.76 -1.09
C GLY A 5 -2.27 11.67 -1.09
N PRO A 6 -1.53 12.51 -1.86
CA PRO A 6 -0.06 12.47 -1.86
C PRO A 6 0.57 12.71 -0.49
N ILE A 7 -0.07 13.53 0.37
CA ILE A 7 0.42 13.79 1.72
C ILE A 7 0.19 12.56 2.60
N LEU A 8 -1.04 12.01 2.60
CA LEU A 8 -1.36 10.81 3.38
C LEU A 8 -0.53 9.60 2.95
N GLY A 9 -0.31 9.43 1.64
CA GLY A 9 0.54 8.37 1.09
C GLY A 9 2.03 8.50 1.46
N SER A 10 2.47 9.70 1.82
CA SER A 10 3.87 9.93 2.27
C SER A 10 4.09 9.66 3.76
N ILE A 11 3.01 9.58 4.55
CA ILE A 11 3.06 9.23 5.97
C ILE A 11 3.10 7.71 6.09
N GLY A 12 3.97 7.16 6.94
CA GLY A 12 4.10 5.71 7.08
C GLY A 12 5.15 5.33 8.12
N ALA A 13 5.52 4.04 8.12
CA ALA A 13 6.46 3.48 9.09
C ALA A 13 7.82 4.18 9.09
N ASP A 14 8.45 4.25 10.26
CA ASP A 14 9.86 4.65 10.40
C ASP A 14 10.73 3.64 9.63
N PRO A 15 11.60 4.08 8.69
CA PRO A 15 12.50 3.20 7.97
C PRO A 15 13.33 2.26 8.85
N ARG A 16 13.64 2.67 10.09
CA ARG A 16 14.44 1.87 11.04
C ARG A 16 13.69 0.68 11.63
N GLU A 17 12.35 0.72 11.59
CA GLU A 17 11.47 -0.32 12.14
C GLU A 17 11.04 -1.34 11.08
N VAL A 18 11.33 -1.05 9.80
CA VAL A 18 11.04 -1.96 8.70
C VAL A 18 12.25 -2.87 8.50
N HIS A 19 12.09 -4.15 8.79
CA HIS A 19 13.15 -5.16 8.65
C HIS A 19 12.97 -6.10 7.45
N ARG A 20 11.75 -6.20 6.94
CA ARG A 20 11.39 -6.96 5.73
C ARG A 20 10.16 -6.35 5.08
N ILE A 21 10.02 -6.53 3.77
CA ILE A 21 8.89 -6.00 3.01
C ILE A 21 8.27 -7.13 2.19
N PHE A 22 6.96 -7.28 2.30
CA PHE A 22 6.17 -8.19 1.49
C PHE A 22 5.59 -7.41 0.34
N ILE A 23 5.66 -7.94 -0.88
CA ILE A 23 5.08 -7.33 -2.06
C ILE A 23 4.18 -8.35 -2.74
N ASP A 24 2.97 -7.91 -3.05
CA ASP A 24 2.05 -8.67 -3.89
C ASP A 24 1.37 -7.76 -4.90
N GLU A 25 0.94 -8.38 -5.99
CA GLU A 25 0.24 -7.76 -7.09
C GLU A 25 -1.22 -8.23 -7.07
N MET A 26 -2.15 -7.28 -7.18
CA MET A 26 -3.56 -7.60 -7.37
C MET A 26 -4.15 -6.84 -8.55
N MET A 27 -4.98 -7.52 -9.32
CA MET A 27 -5.76 -6.92 -10.39
C MET A 27 -7.13 -6.49 -9.84
N VAL A 28 -7.55 -5.29 -10.17
CA VAL A 28 -8.86 -4.70 -9.82
C VAL A 28 -9.55 -4.20 -11.09
N ASP A 29 -10.87 -4.24 -11.11
CA ASP A 29 -11.66 -3.67 -12.21
C ASP A 29 -11.92 -2.19 -11.92
N MET A 30 -11.46 -1.28 -12.78
CA MET A 30 -11.76 0.15 -12.66
C MET A 30 -12.77 0.55 -13.75
N GLY A 31 -14.04 0.33 -13.48
CA GLY A 31 -15.14 0.69 -14.40
C GLY A 31 -15.04 -0.04 -15.75
N GLY A 32 -14.88 -1.36 -15.70
CA GLY A 32 -14.74 -2.26 -16.84
C GLY A 32 -13.34 -2.29 -17.45
N THR A 33 -12.32 -1.78 -16.75
CA THR A 33 -10.92 -1.83 -17.22
C THR A 33 -10.01 -2.38 -16.15
N PRO A 34 -9.25 -3.45 -16.44
CA PRO A 34 -8.31 -4.00 -15.48
C PRO A 34 -7.18 -3.02 -15.21
N ALA A 35 -6.85 -2.88 -13.93
CA ALA A 35 -5.72 -2.17 -13.41
C ALA A 35 -5.01 -3.04 -12.36
N TRP A 36 -3.72 -2.80 -12.18
CA TRP A 36 -2.88 -3.54 -11.25
C TRP A 36 -2.47 -2.63 -10.11
N ILE A 37 -2.67 -3.12 -8.89
CA ILE A 37 -2.21 -2.51 -7.65
C ILE A 37 -1.12 -3.41 -7.09
N TRP A 38 0.08 -2.84 -6.95
CA TRP A 38 1.18 -3.43 -6.22
C TRP A 38 1.12 -2.89 -4.80
N ALA A 39 1.07 -3.76 -3.81
CA ALA A 39 1.01 -3.37 -2.40
C ALA A 39 2.26 -3.84 -1.66
N ALA A 40 2.80 -2.98 -0.80
CA ALA A 40 3.91 -3.31 0.09
C ALA A 40 3.44 -3.36 1.53
N PHE A 41 3.77 -4.44 2.23
CA PHE A 41 3.35 -4.70 3.60
C PHE A 41 4.54 -5.00 4.49
N GLY A 42 4.59 -4.39 5.67
CA GLY A 42 5.58 -4.65 6.71
C GLY A 42 5.00 -5.64 7.71
N PRO A 43 5.29 -6.95 7.59
CA PRO A 43 4.64 -7.98 8.40
C PRO A 43 4.93 -7.86 9.90
N ASP A 44 6.13 -7.41 10.27
CA ASP A 44 6.51 -7.21 11.66
C ASP A 44 5.75 -6.04 12.32
N LEU A 45 5.24 -5.11 11.50
CA LEU A 45 4.49 -3.92 11.94
C LEU A 45 2.98 -4.05 11.72
N HIS A 46 2.54 -5.09 11.01
CA HIS A 46 1.17 -5.21 10.47
C HIS A 46 0.73 -3.99 9.63
N ALA A 47 1.68 -3.25 9.06
CA ALA A 47 1.45 -1.96 8.43
C ALA A 47 1.59 -2.01 6.91
N MET A 48 0.74 -1.27 6.22
CA MET A 48 0.90 -0.98 4.80
C MET A 48 1.99 0.07 4.60
N LEU A 49 3.01 -0.25 3.81
CA LEU A 49 4.19 0.60 3.63
C LEU A 49 4.06 1.54 2.44
N ASP A 50 3.52 1.03 1.33
CA ASP A 50 3.36 1.78 0.09
C ASP A 50 2.46 1.01 -0.90
N PHE A 51 2.02 1.67 -1.97
CA PHE A 51 1.33 1.03 -3.09
C PHE A 51 1.65 1.70 -4.44
N HIS A 52 1.57 0.94 -5.53
CA HIS A 52 1.72 1.46 -6.89
C HIS A 52 0.56 1.00 -7.78
N VAL A 53 -0.06 1.93 -8.48
CA VAL A 53 -1.14 1.64 -9.44
C VAL A 53 -0.58 1.73 -10.85
N SER A 54 -0.86 0.71 -11.68
CA SER A 54 -0.44 0.65 -13.07
C SER A 54 -1.54 0.04 -13.95
N TRP A 55 -1.53 0.36 -15.26
CA TRP A 55 -2.48 -0.22 -16.22
C TRP A 55 -1.95 -1.46 -16.94
N ARG A 56 -0.71 -1.88 -16.64
CA ARG A 56 -0.02 -2.91 -17.42
C ARG A 56 0.48 -4.09 -16.60
N GLY A 57 0.77 -3.91 -15.30
CA GLY A 57 1.23 -5.01 -14.44
C GLY A 57 2.47 -5.72 -15.01
N ASN A 58 3.55 -4.99 -15.30
CA ASN A 58 4.76 -5.57 -15.90
C ASN A 58 6.01 -5.37 -15.03
N SER A 59 7.12 -6.01 -15.43
CA SER A 59 8.39 -5.99 -14.70
C SER A 59 8.98 -4.58 -14.50
N ILE A 60 8.67 -3.62 -15.38
CA ILE A 60 9.10 -2.22 -15.20
C ILE A 60 8.31 -1.57 -14.06
N ASP A 61 7.00 -1.82 -13.99
CA ASP A 61 6.15 -1.32 -12.90
C ASP A 61 6.62 -1.91 -11.56
N ALA A 62 6.89 -3.22 -11.51
CA ALA A 62 7.47 -3.89 -10.34
C ALA A 62 8.82 -3.27 -9.93
N TYR A 63 9.73 -3.06 -10.90
CA TYR A 63 11.03 -2.45 -10.64
C TYR A 63 10.93 -1.03 -10.11
N LEU A 64 10.08 -0.18 -10.70
CA LEU A 64 9.89 1.19 -10.26
C LEU A 64 9.33 1.23 -8.83
N PHE A 65 8.40 0.32 -8.51
CA PHE A 65 7.84 0.20 -7.18
C PHE A 65 8.88 -0.26 -6.15
N ILE A 66 9.60 -1.35 -6.43
CA ILE A 66 10.67 -1.87 -5.58
C ILE A 66 11.76 -0.83 -5.37
N ARG A 67 12.18 -0.11 -6.43
CA ARG A 67 13.18 0.94 -6.31
C ARG A 67 12.72 2.09 -5.41
N ARG A 68 11.44 2.42 -5.40
CA ARG A 68 10.88 3.44 -4.49
C ARG A 68 10.92 2.96 -3.04
N LEU A 69 10.59 1.71 -2.79
CA LEU A 69 10.69 1.09 -1.46
C LEU A 69 12.14 1.07 -0.96
N VAL A 70 13.10 0.66 -1.81
CA VAL A 70 14.53 0.65 -1.45
C VAL A 70 15.05 2.04 -1.12
N ARG A 71 14.59 3.08 -1.81
CA ARG A 71 14.93 4.48 -1.49
C ARG A 71 14.39 4.93 -0.15
N ARG A 72 13.21 4.42 0.27
CA ARG A 72 12.52 4.82 1.49
C ARG A 72 12.98 4.04 2.71
N TYR A 73 13.11 2.71 2.57
CA TYR A 73 13.35 1.76 3.66
C TYR A 73 14.75 1.14 3.66
N GLY A 74 15.57 1.45 2.65
CA GLY A 74 16.88 0.82 2.47
C GLY A 74 16.79 -0.56 1.81
N ARG A 75 17.90 -1.30 1.79
CA ARG A 75 18.02 -2.61 1.13
C ARG A 75 17.60 -3.76 2.06
N VAL A 76 16.41 -3.65 2.64
CA VAL A 76 15.80 -4.71 3.44
C VAL A 76 15.30 -5.85 2.55
N PRO A 77 15.30 -7.10 3.01
CA PRO A 77 14.83 -8.23 2.20
C PRO A 77 13.38 -8.06 1.72
N ILE A 78 13.14 -8.36 0.44
CA ILE A 78 11.81 -8.34 -0.19
C ILE A 78 11.30 -9.76 -0.37
N TYR A 79 10.08 -10.01 0.07
CA TYR A 79 9.38 -11.28 -0.07
C TYR A 79 8.24 -11.15 -1.07
N THR A 80 8.11 -12.12 -1.98
CA THR A 80 7.01 -12.17 -2.96
C THR A 80 6.46 -13.60 -3.13
N ASP A 81 5.40 -13.75 -3.92
CA ASP A 81 4.75 -15.03 -4.23
C ASP A 81 5.59 -15.99 -5.08
N GLY A 82 6.62 -15.46 -5.75
CA GLY A 82 7.55 -16.20 -6.60
C GLY A 82 7.42 -15.87 -8.09
N ALA A 83 6.60 -14.88 -8.46
CA ALA A 83 6.51 -14.42 -9.84
C ALA A 83 7.88 -13.97 -10.39
N GLY A 84 8.23 -14.43 -11.59
CA GLY A 84 9.55 -14.19 -12.18
C GLY A 84 9.89 -12.71 -12.37
N TRP A 85 8.91 -11.87 -12.67
CA TRP A 85 9.11 -10.43 -12.83
C TRP A 85 9.50 -9.73 -11.52
N CYS A 86 9.03 -10.21 -10.37
CA CYS A 86 9.41 -9.69 -9.06
C CYS A 86 10.87 -10.04 -8.74
N ALA A 87 11.29 -11.27 -9.04
CA ALA A 87 12.68 -11.69 -8.87
C ALA A 87 13.64 -10.84 -9.73
N ASP A 88 13.29 -10.61 -11.00
CA ASP A 88 14.06 -9.74 -11.90
C ASP A 88 14.12 -8.28 -11.41
N ALA A 89 12.98 -7.74 -10.97
CA ALA A 89 12.90 -6.39 -10.42
C ALA A 89 13.77 -6.23 -9.15
N CYS A 90 13.76 -7.20 -8.24
CA CYS A 90 14.64 -7.22 -7.06
C CYS A 90 16.11 -7.28 -7.45
N ARG A 91 16.47 -8.13 -8.42
CA ARG A 91 17.84 -8.23 -8.96
C ARG A 91 18.30 -6.89 -9.54
N TRP A 92 17.48 -6.22 -10.36
CA TRP A 92 17.81 -4.91 -10.93
C TRP A 92 17.91 -3.81 -9.88
N ALA A 93 17.14 -3.89 -8.80
CA ALA A 93 17.22 -2.96 -7.67
C ALA A 93 18.38 -3.29 -6.71
N GLY A 94 19.03 -4.45 -6.88
CA GLY A 94 20.11 -4.92 -6.01
C GLY A 94 19.64 -5.21 -4.58
N VAL A 95 18.43 -5.74 -4.40
CA VAL A 95 17.89 -6.10 -3.09
C VAL A 95 17.74 -7.61 -2.98
N GLU A 96 17.91 -8.13 -1.76
CA GLU A 96 17.69 -9.55 -1.47
C GLU A 96 16.23 -9.91 -1.73
N HIS A 97 16.00 -11.03 -2.42
CA HIS A 97 14.68 -11.54 -2.76
C HIS A 97 14.49 -12.92 -2.15
N ALA A 98 13.35 -13.11 -1.49
CA ALA A 98 12.89 -14.38 -0.97
C ALA A 98 11.45 -14.65 -1.43
N VAL A 99 11.06 -15.91 -1.45
CA VAL A 99 9.66 -16.31 -1.66
C VAL A 99 9.04 -16.58 -0.30
N TYR A 100 7.76 -16.24 -0.12
CA TYR A 100 7.04 -16.52 1.13
C TYR A 100 7.17 -18.00 1.52
N ASP A 101 7.38 -18.28 2.81
CA ASP A 101 7.03 -19.58 3.37
C ASP A 101 5.50 -19.68 3.58
N ARG A 102 4.98 -20.85 3.93
CA ARG A 102 3.51 -21.05 4.05
C ARG A 102 2.86 -20.08 5.06
N PRO A 103 3.36 -19.88 6.29
CA PRO A 103 2.78 -18.93 7.24
C PRO A 103 2.78 -17.49 6.72
N LEU A 104 3.89 -17.03 6.15
CA LEU A 104 4.03 -15.67 5.63
C LEU A 104 3.13 -15.42 4.43
N ARG A 105 2.94 -16.44 3.57
CA ARG A 105 2.01 -16.38 2.44
C ARG A 105 0.57 -16.16 2.91
N ASN A 106 0.14 -16.90 3.92
CA ASN A 106 -1.23 -16.74 4.46
C ASN A 106 -1.46 -15.33 5.03
N LEU A 107 -0.44 -14.72 5.65
CA LEU A 107 -0.54 -13.34 6.12
C LEU A 107 -0.71 -12.37 4.94
N MET A 108 0.08 -12.55 3.89
CA MET A 108 -0.02 -11.70 2.70
C MET A 108 -1.36 -11.87 1.98
N GLU A 109 -1.83 -13.10 1.79
CA GLU A 109 -3.13 -13.40 1.16
C GLU A 109 -4.29 -12.71 1.90
N ARG A 110 -4.28 -12.69 3.24
CA ARG A 110 -5.27 -11.94 4.04
C ARG A 110 -5.20 -10.43 3.80
N MET A 111 -4.00 -9.87 3.74
CA MET A 111 -3.84 -8.43 3.49
C MET A 111 -4.29 -8.04 2.09
N VAL A 112 -4.01 -8.87 1.09
CA VAL A 112 -4.46 -8.67 -0.29
C VAL A 112 -5.96 -8.77 -0.38
N GLN A 113 -6.58 -9.73 0.32
CA GLN A 113 -8.03 -9.83 0.37
C GLN A 113 -8.66 -8.59 1.03
N TYR A 114 -8.10 -8.11 2.15
CA TYR A 114 -8.54 -6.88 2.81
C TYR A 114 -8.42 -5.65 1.89
N LEU A 115 -7.33 -5.56 1.12
CA LEU A 115 -7.15 -4.50 0.12
C LEU A 115 -8.17 -4.60 -1.01
N LYS A 116 -8.48 -5.82 -1.49
CA LYS A 116 -9.48 -6.03 -2.54
C LYS A 116 -10.86 -5.59 -2.09
N GLU A 117 -11.29 -6.01 -0.90
CA GLU A 117 -12.55 -5.58 -0.29
C GLU A 117 -12.59 -4.04 -0.16
N GLY A 118 -11.50 -3.43 0.32
CA GLY A 118 -11.39 -1.97 0.40
C GLY A 118 -11.39 -1.26 -0.96
N THR A 119 -11.01 -1.92 -2.05
CA THR A 119 -11.13 -1.37 -3.41
C THR A 119 -12.51 -1.58 -4.01
N GLU A 120 -13.23 -2.66 -3.67
CA GLU A 120 -14.62 -2.87 -4.10
C GLU A 120 -15.54 -1.78 -3.51
N GLU A 121 -15.34 -1.39 -2.24
CA GLU A 121 -16.03 -0.25 -1.62
C GLU A 121 -15.80 1.09 -2.35
N PHE A 122 -14.72 1.20 -3.13
CA PHE A 122 -14.46 2.38 -3.96
C PHE A 122 -15.23 2.38 -5.28
N ASP A 123 -15.40 1.23 -5.93
CA ASP A 123 -16.03 1.18 -7.25
C ASP A 123 -17.54 1.44 -7.19
N ASP A 124 -18.20 1.03 -6.09
CA ASP A 124 -19.64 1.22 -5.87
C ASP A 124 -20.11 2.71 -5.89
N PRO A 125 -19.47 3.65 -5.19
CA PRO A 125 -19.90 5.05 -5.14
C PRO A 125 -19.42 5.94 -6.31
N PHE A 126 -18.53 5.49 -7.19
CA PHE A 126 -17.91 6.35 -8.22
C PHE A 126 -18.12 5.84 -9.65
N PRO A 127 -19.33 6.01 -10.24
CA PRO A 127 -19.52 5.73 -11.65
C PRO A 127 -18.52 6.54 -12.48
N VAL A 128 -17.77 5.87 -13.35
CA VAL A 128 -16.83 6.47 -14.30
C VAL A 128 -17.63 7.38 -15.24
N GLY A 129 -17.80 8.64 -14.85
CA GLY A 129 -18.61 9.59 -15.60
C GLY A 129 -17.99 9.90 -16.96
N GLY A 130 -18.56 9.34 -18.03
CA GLY A 130 -18.48 9.74 -19.45
C GLY A 130 -17.10 9.86 -20.11
N ARG A 131 -16.00 9.85 -19.35
CA ARG A 131 -14.62 9.84 -19.85
C ARG A 131 -14.06 8.45 -19.62
N GLY A 132 -13.27 7.96 -20.58
CA GLY A 132 -12.79 6.59 -20.57
C GLY A 132 -12.11 6.17 -19.25
N PRO A 133 -12.20 4.89 -18.87
CA PRO A 133 -11.73 4.37 -17.57
C PRO A 133 -10.24 4.62 -17.29
N ARG A 134 -9.40 4.76 -18.33
CA ARG A 134 -7.98 5.14 -18.21
C ARG A 134 -7.72 6.64 -18.05
N SER A 135 -8.72 7.43 -17.65
CA SER A 135 -8.53 8.87 -17.49
C SER A 135 -7.59 9.17 -16.32
N ARG A 136 -6.80 10.25 -16.46
CA ARG A 136 -5.97 10.78 -15.36
C ARG A 136 -6.77 11.02 -14.08
N ARG A 137 -8.04 11.43 -14.22
CA ARG A 137 -8.92 11.71 -13.08
C ARG A 137 -9.32 10.44 -12.33
N THR A 138 -9.58 9.34 -13.04
CA THR A 138 -9.83 8.02 -12.45
C THR A 138 -8.61 7.57 -11.65
N PHE A 139 -7.43 7.69 -12.26
CA PHE A 139 -6.16 7.35 -11.60
C PHE A 139 -5.91 8.19 -10.34
N GLU A 140 -6.11 9.51 -10.40
CA GLU A 140 -5.97 10.40 -9.24
C GLU A 140 -6.96 10.07 -8.12
N ARG A 141 -8.20 9.68 -8.45
CA ARG A 141 -9.20 9.28 -7.46
C ARG A 141 -8.81 7.99 -6.76
N MET A 142 -8.43 6.96 -7.52
CA MET A 142 -7.96 5.70 -6.94
C MET A 142 -6.74 5.94 -6.04
N HIS A 143 -5.77 6.72 -6.50
CA HIS A 143 -4.60 7.03 -5.68
C HIS A 143 -4.99 7.76 -4.39
N ASN A 144 -5.94 8.71 -4.43
CA ASN A 144 -6.41 9.39 -3.22
C ASN A 144 -7.13 8.42 -2.28
N TRP A 145 -7.95 7.50 -2.82
CA TRP A 145 -8.64 6.47 -2.03
C TRP A 145 -7.66 5.54 -1.35
N LEU A 146 -6.73 4.92 -2.11
CA LEU A 146 -5.72 4.03 -1.56
C LEU A 146 -4.82 4.74 -0.53
N SER A 147 -4.48 6.01 -0.74
CA SER A 147 -3.76 6.79 0.27
C SER A 147 -4.57 7.00 1.56
N ALA A 148 -5.88 7.25 1.45
CA ALA A 148 -6.75 7.38 2.61
C ALA A 148 -6.95 6.03 3.32
N PHE A 149 -7.22 4.96 2.56
CA PHE A 149 -7.36 3.60 3.06
C PHE A 149 -6.11 3.14 3.82
N MET A 150 -4.93 3.30 3.21
CA MET A 150 -3.65 2.99 3.85
C MET A 150 -3.46 3.78 5.15
N PHE A 151 -3.81 5.07 5.16
CA PHE A 151 -3.72 5.90 6.35
C PHE A 151 -4.68 5.41 7.47
N MET A 152 -5.92 5.08 7.12
CA MET A 152 -6.91 4.57 8.07
C MET A 152 -6.47 3.21 8.65
N HIS A 153 -6.02 2.28 7.80
CA HIS A 153 -5.49 0.99 8.25
C HIS A 153 -4.32 1.20 9.23
N ASN A 154 -3.36 2.04 8.88
CA ASN A 154 -2.13 2.19 9.66
C ASN A 154 -2.32 2.93 10.99
N PHE A 155 -3.19 3.93 11.07
CA PHE A 155 -3.23 4.86 12.21
C PHE A 155 -4.56 4.89 12.95
N VAL A 156 -5.62 4.29 12.40
CA VAL A 156 -6.98 4.45 12.90
C VAL A 156 -7.62 3.12 13.29
N PHE A 157 -7.61 2.14 12.40
CA PHE A 157 -8.26 0.87 12.67
C PHE A 157 -7.43 -0.01 13.57
N GLU A 158 -8.08 -0.61 14.56
CA GLU A 158 -7.45 -1.62 15.40
C GLU A 158 -7.22 -2.89 14.57
N ASP A 159 -5.96 -3.35 14.53
CA ASP A 159 -5.66 -4.69 14.02
C ASP A 159 -6.09 -5.71 15.08
N GLY A 160 -6.98 -6.63 14.74
CA GLY A 160 -7.51 -7.62 15.68
C GLY A 160 -6.45 -8.55 16.31
N GLY A 161 -5.25 -8.63 15.74
CA GLY A 161 -4.10 -9.31 16.31
C GLY A 161 -3.25 -8.45 17.26
N LEU A 162 -3.29 -7.12 17.10
CA LEU A 162 -2.54 -6.16 17.94
C LEU A 162 -3.38 -5.49 19.03
N GLY A 163 -4.70 -5.41 18.86
CA GLY A 163 -5.61 -4.64 19.73
C GLY A 163 -5.36 -3.13 19.68
N ARG A 164 -4.68 -2.65 18.65
CA ARG A 164 -4.34 -1.24 18.39
C ARG A 164 -4.03 -1.04 16.91
N PRO A 165 -3.95 0.21 16.43
CA PRO A 165 -3.47 0.47 15.08
C PRO A 165 -2.05 -0.04 14.84
N PRO A 166 -1.72 -0.50 13.62
CA PRO A 166 -0.38 -0.96 13.23
C PRO A 166 0.74 0.04 13.56
N LEU A 167 0.51 1.32 13.31
CA LEU A 167 1.46 2.40 13.54
C LEU A 167 0.95 3.36 14.63
N GLY A 168 1.83 3.70 15.55
CA GLY A 168 1.56 4.74 16.55
C GLY A 168 1.58 6.14 15.94
N TRP A 169 0.73 7.02 16.47
CA TRP A 169 0.74 8.43 16.10
C TRP A 169 2.03 9.11 16.59
N ARG A 170 2.85 9.64 15.66
CA ARG A 170 4.03 10.47 15.98
C ARG A 170 3.78 11.89 15.48
N GLU A 171 3.87 12.88 16.38
CA GLU A 171 3.68 14.29 16.00
C GLU A 171 4.74 14.74 14.97
N GLU A 172 5.96 14.20 15.08
CA GLU A 172 7.05 14.45 14.13
C GLU A 172 6.73 13.77 12.78
N GLY A 173 6.37 14.58 11.78
CA GLY A 173 6.00 14.12 10.43
C GLY A 173 4.50 14.20 10.10
N MET A 174 3.63 14.49 11.08
CA MET A 174 2.20 14.67 10.85
C MET A 174 1.86 16.13 10.50
N PRO A 175 1.08 16.39 9.44
CA PRO A 175 0.56 17.72 9.15
C PRO A 175 -0.22 18.32 10.33
N PRO A 176 0.03 19.59 10.74
CA PRO A 176 -0.60 20.18 11.93
C PRO A 176 -2.14 20.20 11.92
N TRP A 177 -2.78 20.17 10.75
CA TRP A 177 -4.24 20.15 10.63
C TRP A 177 -4.86 18.78 10.93
N LEU A 178 -4.04 17.70 10.99
CA LEU A 178 -4.47 16.39 11.46
C LEU A 178 -4.49 16.28 12.99
N ASN A 179 -3.92 17.25 13.71
CA ASN A 179 -3.89 17.27 15.18
C ASN A 179 -5.30 17.30 15.81
N GLY A 180 -6.33 17.73 15.06
CA GLY A 180 -7.72 17.68 15.51
C GLY A 180 -8.30 16.26 15.62
N LEU A 181 -7.71 15.27 14.95
CA LEU A 181 -8.10 13.86 15.06
C LEU A 181 -7.43 13.15 16.24
N ARG A 182 -6.49 13.83 16.93
CA ARG A 182 -5.76 13.31 18.10
C ARG A 182 -6.66 12.72 19.20
N PRO A 183 -7.82 13.33 19.58
CA PRO A 183 -8.67 12.76 20.63
C PRO A 183 -9.34 11.44 20.24
N ILE A 184 -9.49 11.18 18.94
CA ILE A 184 -10.09 9.95 18.41
C ILE A 184 -9.10 8.79 18.49
N PHE A 185 -7.79 9.07 18.41
CA PHE A 185 -6.72 8.08 18.37
C PHE A 185 -5.92 7.93 19.68
N SER A 186 -6.28 8.69 20.73
CA SER A 186 -5.60 8.67 22.04
C SER A 186 -6.38 7.91 23.12
N LEU A 187 -7.38 7.11 22.75
CA LEU A 187 -8.26 6.36 23.67
C LEU A 187 -8.01 4.84 23.68
N GLY A 188 -6.87 4.37 23.16
CA GLY A 188 -6.38 3.00 23.31
C GLY A 188 -5.34 2.88 24.40
#